data_AF-A0A523PLG0-F1
#
_entry.id   AF-A0A523PLG0-F1
#
_cell.length_a   1.000
_cell.length_b   1.000
_cell.length_c   1.000
_cell.angle_alpha   90.00
_cell.angle_beta   90.00
_cell.angle_gamma   90.00
#
_symmetry.space_group_name_H-M   'P 1'
#
loop_
_entity.id
_entity.type
_entity.pdbx_description
1 polymer ?
#
loop_
_entity_poly.entity_id
_entity_poly.type
_entity_poly.pdbx_seq_one_letter_code
_entity_poly.pdbx_strand_id
1 'polypeptide(L)'
;EQPQILTYLEHCSQKYGVAEHIRFQQEIIRATLDATAGDWSVETASGETFSARILVSAVGQLNRPALPEIPGLRSFQGAMFHSAQWDHDFNLTNKDVAVIGNGASALQLIPRLAAAVRQLNVFQRSPNWLVPKSDRSFRTWEKWIFRRIPIIARLYRYWIYWNWERSWPEFLKDSAAAKRKKRRLSTHIATEVASPDLAQALVPDYPVGCKRVLLTDDYYQTMQLENVTLITDPIARIESDGLVTQNGQKHVVDCIVLATGFQATDFLAPMEIRGMNGMTLNETWRNGPEAYLGMTVPGFPNFFMLYGPNTNLGHNSIIFMIECQARYISRAIETIIERNLAFMDVKPETMSGFNDNLHEQMKKTAWVGACSSWYKTPDGKVVNNWSTTTYRYWWQTRRPNLKHYVLEPMARRNISVAEAGESIS
;
A
#
# COMPACT_ATOMS: atom_id res chain seq x y z
N GLU A 1 3.73 -9.26 -16.45
CA GLU A 1 3.66 -7.80 -16.26
C GLU A 1 4.68 -7.28 -15.26
N GLN A 2 4.76 -7.83 -14.04
CA GLN A 2 5.70 -7.40 -12.99
C GLN A 2 7.18 -7.25 -13.45
N PRO A 3 7.76 -8.16 -14.28
CA PRO A 3 9.14 -8.00 -14.74
C PRO A 3 9.39 -6.71 -15.53
N GLN A 4 8.41 -6.26 -16.33
CA GLN A 4 8.54 -5.00 -17.09
C GLN A 4 8.57 -3.78 -16.17
N ILE A 5 7.80 -3.81 -15.09
CA ILE A 5 7.79 -2.74 -14.07
C ILE A 5 9.13 -2.72 -13.34
N LEU A 6 9.67 -3.90 -12.96
CA LEU A 6 10.97 -4.01 -12.32
C LEU A 6 12.08 -3.43 -13.21
N THR A 7 12.15 -3.85 -14.48
CA THR A 7 13.13 -3.32 -15.44
C THR A 7 12.99 -1.81 -15.61
N TYR A 8 11.77 -1.27 -15.61
CA TYR A 8 11.56 0.19 -15.66
C TYR A 8 12.10 0.91 -14.42
N LEU A 9 11.91 0.34 -13.22
CA LEU A 9 12.42 0.90 -11.97
C LEU A 9 13.94 0.82 -11.90
N GLU A 10 14.54 -0.30 -12.29
CA GLU A 10 15.99 -0.47 -12.39
C GLU A 10 16.60 0.52 -13.39
N HIS A 11 15.99 0.67 -14.57
CA HIS A 11 16.40 1.66 -15.56
C HIS A 11 16.35 3.08 -14.99
N CYS A 12 15.27 3.45 -14.29
CA CYS A 12 15.17 4.75 -13.64
C CYS A 12 16.27 4.94 -12.58
N SER A 13 16.51 3.94 -11.74
CA SER A 13 17.52 3.98 -10.69
C SER A 13 18.92 4.24 -11.25
N GLN A 14 19.27 3.56 -12.35
CA GLN A 14 20.55 3.76 -13.05
C GLN A 14 20.61 5.12 -13.75
N LYS A 15 19.58 5.46 -14.53
CA LYS A 15 19.54 6.70 -15.33
C LYS A 15 19.68 7.97 -14.48
N TYR A 16 19.14 7.96 -13.27
CA TYR A 16 19.14 9.12 -12.37
C TYR A 16 20.22 9.02 -11.27
N GLY A 17 21.13 8.05 -11.33
CA GLY A 17 22.21 7.90 -10.35
C GLY A 17 21.72 7.56 -8.93
N VAL A 18 20.52 7.00 -8.77
CA VAL A 18 20.00 6.66 -7.43
C VAL A 18 20.67 5.38 -6.92
N ALA A 19 21.01 4.46 -7.81
CA ALA A 19 21.53 3.14 -7.46
C ALA A 19 22.80 3.19 -6.58
N GLU A 20 23.70 4.15 -6.81
CA GLU A 20 24.95 4.28 -6.06
C GLU A 20 24.76 4.74 -4.60
N HIS A 21 23.59 5.31 -4.30
CA HIS A 21 23.21 5.77 -2.97
C HIS A 21 22.39 4.74 -2.17
N ILE A 22 22.07 3.58 -2.76
CA ILE A 22 21.30 2.54 -2.08
C ILE A 22 22.25 1.56 -1.38
N ARG A 23 21.96 1.28 -0.11
CA ARG A 23 22.55 0.16 0.64
C ARG A 23 21.51 -0.96 0.72
N PHE A 24 21.67 -1.99 -0.11
CA PHE A 24 20.80 -3.16 -0.09
C PHE A 24 21.13 -4.08 1.09
N GLN A 25 20.20 -5.00 1.41
CA GLN A 25 20.35 -5.97 2.51
C GLN A 25 20.56 -5.31 3.89
N GLN A 26 20.02 -4.10 4.05
CA GLN A 26 20.03 -3.37 5.32
C GLN A 26 18.59 -3.15 5.78
N GLU A 27 18.18 -3.90 6.81
CA GLU A 27 16.90 -3.68 7.47
C GLU A 27 17.09 -2.65 8.59
N ILE A 28 16.37 -1.54 8.54
CA ILE A 28 16.35 -0.56 9.64
C ILE A 28 15.42 -1.07 10.74
N ILE A 29 15.94 -1.22 11.95
CA ILE A 29 15.18 -1.73 13.11
C ILE A 29 14.79 -0.61 14.09
N ARG A 30 15.58 0.46 14.17
CA ARG A 30 15.34 1.58 15.09
C ARG A 30 15.83 2.90 14.50
N ALA A 31 15.10 3.97 14.75
CA ALA A 31 15.58 5.33 14.58
C ALA A 31 15.23 6.18 15.81
N THR A 32 16.23 6.84 16.39
CA THR A 32 16.07 7.66 17.60
C THR A 32 16.57 9.06 17.35
N LEU A 33 15.74 10.04 17.67
CA LEU A 33 16.11 11.45 17.61
C LEU A 33 17.03 11.81 18.78
N ASP A 34 18.20 12.36 18.48
CA ASP A 34 19.00 13.12 19.44
C ASP A 34 18.52 14.58 19.44
N ALA A 35 17.67 14.91 20.42
CA ALA A 35 17.10 16.23 20.59
C ALA A 35 18.17 17.32 20.87
N THR A 36 19.35 16.94 21.36
CA THR A 36 20.45 17.86 21.64
C THR A 36 21.25 18.16 20.38
N ALA A 37 21.53 17.13 19.58
CA ALA A 37 22.36 17.24 18.38
C ALA A 37 21.61 17.77 17.15
N GLY A 38 20.29 17.52 17.03
CA GLY A 38 19.58 17.84 15.79
C GLY A 38 19.26 16.65 14.89
N ASP A 39 19.78 15.47 15.22
CA ASP A 39 20.00 14.40 14.27
C ASP A 39 19.33 13.09 14.69
N TRP A 40 18.94 12.29 13.72
CA TRP A 40 18.45 10.92 13.89
C TRP A 40 19.62 9.94 13.88
N SER A 41 19.70 9.10 14.91
CA SER A 41 20.51 7.88 14.92
C SER A 41 19.67 6.73 14.39
N VAL A 42 20.14 6.04 13.36
CA VAL A 42 19.41 4.99 12.64
C VAL A 42 20.19 3.68 12.72
N GLU A 43 19.64 2.68 13.40
CA GLU A 43 20.23 1.36 13.60
C GLU A 43 19.66 0.33 12.62
N THR A 44 20.56 -0.49 12.09
CA THR A 44 20.23 -1.64 11.24
C THR A 44 20.21 -2.95 12.03
N ALA A 45 19.54 -3.97 11.49
CA ALA A 45 19.56 -5.33 12.01
C ALA A 45 20.98 -5.94 12.05
N SER A 46 21.91 -5.45 11.23
CA SER A 46 23.31 -5.89 11.22
C SER A 46 24.15 -5.25 12.33
N GLY A 47 23.61 -4.27 13.05
CA GLY A 47 24.31 -3.49 14.09
C GLY A 47 24.98 -2.21 13.57
N GLU A 48 24.98 -1.95 12.26
CA GLU A 48 25.46 -0.67 11.71
C GLU A 48 24.54 0.48 12.15
N THR A 49 25.15 1.63 12.46
CA THR A 49 24.44 2.85 12.86
C THR A 49 24.78 4.01 11.93
N PHE A 50 23.77 4.72 11.46
CA PHE A 50 23.90 5.93 10.65
C PHE A 50 23.40 7.15 11.41
N SER A 51 23.97 8.32 11.11
CA SER A 51 23.46 9.60 11.58
C SER A 51 22.89 10.40 10.41
N ALA A 52 21.70 10.97 10.59
CA ALA A 52 21.04 11.78 9.57
C ALA A 52 20.22 12.92 10.20
N ARG A 53 20.43 14.15 9.73
CA ARG A 53 19.61 15.29 10.16
C ARG A 53 18.12 15.16 9.80
N ILE A 54 17.84 14.48 8.70
CA ILE A 54 16.49 14.28 8.15
C ILE A 54 16.30 12.79 7.88
N LEU A 55 15.16 12.26 8.32
CA LEU A 55 14.77 10.88 8.07
C LEU A 55 13.48 10.86 7.23
N VAL A 56 13.52 10.19 6.07
CA VAL A 56 12.34 10.01 5.22
C VAL A 56 12.05 8.52 5.09
N SER A 57 10.95 8.05 5.67
CA SER A 57 10.50 6.68 5.49
C SER A 57 9.74 6.52 4.18
N ALA A 58 10.14 5.52 3.39
CA ALA A 58 9.52 5.16 2.11
C ALA A 58 9.17 3.66 2.04
N VAL A 59 8.89 3.03 3.19
CA VAL A 59 8.67 1.57 3.30
C VAL A 59 7.34 1.08 2.69
N GLY A 60 6.42 2.00 2.40
CA GLY A 60 5.10 1.71 1.85
C GLY A 60 4.13 1.06 2.86
N GLN A 61 2.92 0.73 2.38
CA GLN A 61 1.85 0.16 3.22
C GLN A 61 1.58 -1.35 2.95
N LEU A 62 2.11 -1.92 1.87
CA LEU A 62 1.78 -3.26 1.38
C LEU A 62 3.04 -4.10 1.16
N ASN A 63 3.86 -4.21 2.20
CA ASN A 63 5.18 -4.83 2.16
C ASN A 63 5.30 -6.09 3.04
N ARG A 64 4.55 -6.17 4.16
CA ARG A 64 4.60 -7.30 5.11
C ARG A 64 3.45 -8.27 4.89
N PRO A 65 3.70 -9.51 4.40
CA PRO A 65 2.67 -10.51 4.20
C PRO A 65 1.83 -10.78 5.45
N ALA A 66 0.51 -10.88 5.29
CA ALA A 66 -0.38 -11.28 6.37
C ALA A 66 -0.69 -12.77 6.25
N LEU A 67 -0.20 -13.57 7.21
CA LEU A 67 -0.57 -14.98 7.32
C LEU A 67 -1.93 -15.11 8.00
N PRO A 68 -2.82 -15.99 7.51
CA PRO A 68 -4.12 -16.19 8.13
C PRO A 68 -3.99 -16.97 9.44
N GLU A 69 -4.79 -16.63 10.44
CA GLU A 69 -4.87 -17.38 11.70
C GLU A 69 -5.78 -18.62 11.52
N ILE A 70 -5.24 -19.66 10.88
CA ILE A 70 -5.96 -20.93 10.67
C ILE A 70 -5.28 -22.03 11.52
N PRO A 71 -6.04 -22.76 12.36
CA PRO A 71 -5.50 -23.88 13.13
C PRO A 71 -4.80 -24.90 12.23
N GLY A 72 -3.59 -25.33 12.60
CA GLY A 72 -2.83 -26.34 11.85
C GLY A 72 -2.12 -25.83 10.58
N LEU A 73 -2.11 -24.52 10.30
CA LEU A 73 -1.40 -23.94 9.16
C LEU A 73 0.07 -24.39 9.05
N ARG A 74 0.78 -24.47 10.19
CA ARG A 74 2.19 -24.91 10.26
C ARG A 74 2.39 -26.43 10.16
N SER A 75 1.31 -27.20 10.23
CA SER A 75 1.35 -28.66 10.21
C SER A 75 1.28 -29.24 8.79
N PHE A 76 0.95 -28.41 7.79
CA PHE A 76 0.88 -28.81 6.39
C PHE A 76 2.26 -29.26 5.88
N GLN A 77 2.32 -30.44 5.25
CA GLN A 77 3.55 -31.07 4.78
C GLN A 77 3.84 -30.79 3.30
N GLY A 78 2.85 -30.28 2.54
CA GLY A 78 3.03 -29.85 1.17
C GLY A 78 3.68 -28.46 1.06
N ALA A 79 3.82 -27.97 -0.17
CA ALA A 79 4.42 -26.65 -0.40
C ALA A 79 3.46 -25.53 0.02
N MET A 80 3.93 -24.56 0.79
CA MET A 80 3.12 -23.41 1.19
C MET A 80 3.91 -22.12 1.09
N PHE A 81 3.37 -21.15 0.36
CA PHE A 81 4.00 -19.84 0.21
C PHE A 81 2.97 -18.73 0.04
N HIS A 82 3.35 -17.53 0.46
CA HIS A 82 2.55 -16.32 0.26
C HIS A 82 2.78 -15.76 -1.14
N SER A 83 1.75 -15.17 -1.75
CA SER A 83 1.82 -14.58 -3.10
C SER A 83 2.92 -13.51 -3.28
N ALA A 84 3.39 -12.91 -2.19
CA ALA A 84 4.49 -11.93 -2.17
C ALA A 84 5.88 -12.55 -1.95
N GLN A 85 5.95 -13.82 -1.56
CA GLN A 85 7.16 -14.59 -1.31
C GLN A 85 7.04 -15.89 -2.12
N TRP A 86 6.87 -15.72 -3.43
CA TRP A 86 6.59 -16.81 -4.34
C TRP A 86 7.78 -17.78 -4.42
N ASP A 87 7.52 -19.08 -4.30
CA ASP A 87 8.51 -20.12 -4.55
C ASP A 87 8.59 -20.37 -6.06
N HIS A 88 9.68 -19.93 -6.68
CA HIS A 88 9.91 -20.07 -8.11
C HIS A 88 10.42 -21.45 -8.51
N ASP A 89 10.87 -22.27 -7.56
CA ASP A 89 11.46 -23.59 -7.81
C ASP A 89 10.41 -24.70 -7.72
N PHE A 90 9.25 -24.43 -7.10
CA PHE A 90 8.17 -25.40 -6.99
C PHE A 90 7.46 -25.66 -8.34
N ASN A 91 7.47 -26.92 -8.79
CA ASN A 91 6.77 -27.34 -10.00
C ASN A 91 5.27 -27.56 -9.75
N LEU A 92 4.45 -26.74 -10.39
CA LEU A 92 2.98 -26.76 -10.30
C LEU A 92 2.29 -27.75 -11.24
N THR A 93 3.01 -28.32 -12.22
CA THR A 93 2.44 -29.24 -13.21
C THR A 93 1.89 -30.50 -12.54
N ASN A 94 0.66 -30.88 -12.91
CA ASN A 94 -0.07 -32.04 -12.39
C ASN A 94 -0.36 -32.02 -10.88
N LYS A 95 -0.25 -30.86 -10.23
CA LYS A 95 -0.51 -30.68 -8.79
C LYS A 95 -1.94 -30.25 -8.50
N ASP A 96 -2.43 -30.61 -7.32
CA ASP A 96 -3.64 -30.02 -6.73
C ASP A 96 -3.25 -28.85 -5.86
N VAL A 97 -3.81 -27.67 -6.13
CA VAL A 97 -3.41 -26.42 -5.51
C VAL A 97 -4.60 -25.75 -4.85
N ALA A 98 -4.44 -25.30 -3.61
CA ALA A 98 -5.38 -24.43 -2.93
C ALA A 98 -4.90 -22.98 -2.96
N VAL A 99 -5.79 -22.05 -3.30
CA VAL A 99 -5.55 -20.61 -3.14
C VAL A 99 -6.45 -20.10 -2.01
N ILE A 100 -5.83 -19.59 -0.94
CA ILE A 100 -6.56 -18.97 0.17
C ILE A 100 -6.64 -17.46 -0.06
N GLY A 101 -7.85 -16.96 -0.28
CA GLY A 101 -8.12 -15.55 -0.54
C GLY A 101 -8.38 -15.26 -2.01
N ASN A 102 -9.16 -14.21 -2.26
CA ASN A 102 -9.62 -13.80 -3.58
C ASN A 102 -9.38 -12.28 -3.82
N GLY A 103 -8.32 -11.73 -3.21
CA GLY A 103 -7.94 -10.33 -3.37
C GLY A 103 -7.19 -10.03 -4.68
N ALA A 104 -6.64 -8.83 -4.81
CA ALA A 104 -5.96 -8.40 -6.04
C ALA A 104 -4.86 -9.36 -6.52
N SER A 105 -4.06 -9.93 -5.60
CA SER A 105 -3.04 -10.93 -5.92
C SER A 105 -3.66 -12.20 -6.48
N ALA A 106 -4.70 -12.72 -5.82
CA ALA A 106 -5.39 -13.94 -6.22
C ALA A 106 -5.96 -13.84 -7.65
N LEU A 107 -6.61 -12.71 -7.98
CA LEU A 107 -7.21 -12.51 -9.29
C LEU A 107 -6.20 -12.53 -10.44
N GLN A 108 -4.94 -12.17 -10.18
CA GLN A 108 -3.88 -12.18 -11.19
C GLN A 108 -3.23 -13.55 -11.33
N LEU A 109 -3.12 -14.31 -10.22
CA LEU A 109 -2.47 -15.63 -10.22
C LEU A 109 -3.43 -16.76 -10.56
N ILE A 110 -4.71 -16.67 -10.20
CA ILE A 110 -5.70 -17.76 -10.37
C ILE A 110 -5.85 -18.18 -11.84
N PRO A 111 -6.05 -17.27 -12.81
CA PRO A 111 -6.09 -17.62 -14.24
C PRO A 111 -4.82 -18.31 -14.73
N ARG A 112 -3.65 -17.91 -14.20
CA ARG A 112 -2.35 -18.51 -14.55
C ARG A 112 -2.17 -19.90 -13.93
N LEU A 113 -2.60 -20.08 -12.68
CA LEU A 113 -2.57 -21.36 -11.99
C LEU A 113 -3.53 -22.36 -12.64
N ALA A 114 -4.76 -21.96 -12.95
CA ALA A 114 -5.77 -22.82 -13.55
C ALA A 114 -5.29 -23.47 -14.86
N ALA A 115 -4.44 -22.78 -15.63
CA ALA A 115 -3.84 -23.31 -16.85
C ALA A 115 -2.67 -24.27 -16.62
N ALA A 116 -2.09 -24.32 -15.42
CA ALA A 116 -0.84 -25.02 -15.11
C ALA A 116 -1.01 -26.22 -14.16
N VAL A 117 -2.08 -26.25 -13.37
CA VAL A 117 -2.32 -27.24 -12.30
C VAL A 117 -3.35 -28.29 -12.72
N ARG A 118 -3.37 -29.45 -12.03
CA ARG A 118 -4.38 -30.49 -12.26
C ARG A 118 -5.74 -30.11 -11.71
N GLN A 119 -5.80 -29.60 -10.48
CA GLN A 119 -7.01 -29.04 -9.85
C GLN A 119 -6.67 -27.80 -9.06
N LEU A 120 -7.56 -26.80 -9.10
CA LEU A 120 -7.43 -25.54 -8.39
C LEU A 120 -8.64 -25.32 -7.46
N ASN A 121 -8.39 -25.34 -6.16
CA ASN A 121 -9.37 -25.05 -5.13
C ASN A 121 -9.23 -23.59 -4.68
N VAL A 122 -10.22 -22.74 -4.96
CA VAL A 122 -10.20 -21.31 -4.59
C VAL A 122 -11.07 -21.08 -3.36
N PHE A 123 -10.45 -20.79 -2.23
CA PHE A 123 -11.14 -20.51 -0.97
C PHE A 123 -11.47 -19.02 -0.89
N GLN A 124 -12.76 -18.71 -1.08
CA GLN A 124 -13.28 -17.36 -1.07
C GLN A 124 -14.08 -17.08 0.21
N ARG A 125 -13.60 -16.15 1.03
CA ARG A 125 -14.35 -15.66 2.20
C ARG A 125 -15.45 -14.67 1.81
N SER A 126 -15.13 -13.71 0.94
CA SER A 126 -16.08 -12.68 0.49
C SER A 126 -15.73 -12.27 -0.93
N PRO A 127 -16.67 -12.28 -1.89
CA PRO A 127 -16.40 -11.88 -3.28
C PRO A 127 -15.98 -10.40 -3.40
N ASN A 128 -15.37 -10.04 -4.54
CA ASN A 128 -14.91 -8.68 -4.83
C ASN A 128 -15.61 -8.08 -6.05
N TRP A 129 -15.83 -6.76 -6.03
CA TRP A 129 -16.33 -6.03 -7.20
C TRP A 129 -15.23 -5.93 -8.25
N LEU A 130 -15.47 -6.52 -9.43
CA LEU A 130 -14.53 -6.55 -10.54
C LEU A 130 -14.97 -5.57 -11.64
N VAL A 131 -14.01 -4.95 -12.32
CA VAL A 131 -14.24 -4.22 -13.56
C VAL A 131 -13.20 -4.63 -14.60
N PRO A 132 -13.53 -4.55 -15.91
CA PRO A 132 -12.60 -4.89 -16.97
C PRO A 132 -11.30 -4.08 -16.83
N LYS A 133 -10.17 -4.78 -16.94
CA LYS A 133 -8.84 -4.16 -17.01
C LYS A 133 -8.62 -3.55 -18.39
N SER A 134 -9.21 -4.15 -19.43
CA SER A 134 -9.06 -3.73 -20.84
C SER A 134 -7.60 -3.63 -21.27
N ASP A 135 -6.79 -4.60 -20.83
CA ASP A 135 -5.36 -4.56 -21.06
C ASP A 135 -5.04 -4.85 -22.53
N ARG A 136 -4.09 -4.09 -23.10
CA ARG A 136 -3.62 -4.32 -24.46
C ARG A 136 -2.19 -3.86 -24.63
N SER A 137 -1.47 -4.57 -25.49
CA SER A 137 -0.16 -4.11 -25.94
C SER A 137 -0.31 -2.84 -26.78
N PHE A 138 0.57 -1.87 -26.54
CA PHE A 138 0.72 -0.73 -27.43
C PHE A 138 1.31 -1.18 -28.76
N ARG A 139 0.69 -0.77 -29.87
CA ARG A 139 1.15 -0.99 -31.23
C ARG A 139 2.46 -0.22 -31.46
N THR A 140 3.27 -0.70 -32.41
CA THR A 140 4.58 -0.09 -32.72
C THR A 140 4.49 1.39 -33.09
N TRP A 141 3.47 1.77 -33.85
CA TRP A 141 3.25 3.17 -34.24
C TRP A 141 2.82 4.04 -33.04
N GLU A 142 2.05 3.51 -32.08
CA GLU A 142 1.67 4.25 -30.85
C GLU A 142 2.93 4.58 -30.04
N LYS A 143 3.81 3.57 -29.86
CA LYS A 143 5.11 3.74 -29.20
C LYS A 143 5.98 4.77 -29.92
N TRP A 144 5.99 4.75 -31.26
CA TRP A 144 6.73 5.73 -32.07
C TRP A 144 6.18 7.15 -31.87
N ILE A 145 4.87 7.34 -31.89
CA ILE A 145 4.23 8.65 -31.65
C ILE A 145 4.58 9.16 -30.25
N PHE A 146 4.45 8.33 -29.22
CA PHE A 146 4.78 8.74 -27.85
C PHE A 146 6.25 9.14 -27.70
N ARG A 147 7.16 8.47 -28.43
CA ARG A 147 8.60 8.79 -28.41
C ARG A 147 8.94 10.08 -29.16
N ARG A 148 8.24 10.38 -30.27
CA ARG A 148 8.53 11.55 -31.13
C ARG A 148 7.74 12.80 -30.77
N ILE A 149 6.56 12.65 -30.17
CA ILE A 149 5.64 13.74 -29.86
C ILE A 149 5.26 13.65 -28.37
N PRO A 150 6.11 14.16 -27.45
CA PRO A 150 5.93 13.99 -26.01
C PRO A 150 4.60 14.55 -25.47
N ILE A 151 4.03 15.57 -26.13
CA ILE A 151 2.74 16.14 -25.72
C ILE A 151 1.60 15.12 -25.84
N ILE A 152 1.63 14.21 -26.82
CA ILE A 152 0.61 13.17 -26.96
C ILE A 152 0.68 12.18 -25.80
N ALA A 153 1.88 11.78 -25.38
CA ALA A 153 2.06 10.94 -24.19
C ALA A 153 1.55 11.62 -22.91
N ARG A 154 1.77 12.95 -22.76
CA ARG A 154 1.23 13.73 -21.64
C ARG A 154 -0.30 13.81 -21.67
N LEU A 155 -0.89 14.10 -22.83
CA LEU A 155 -2.36 14.14 -23.00
C LEU A 155 -2.97 12.77 -22.69
N TYR A 156 -2.34 11.69 -23.13
CA TYR A 156 -2.77 10.33 -22.79
C TYR A 156 -2.71 10.07 -21.27
N ARG A 157 -1.62 10.47 -20.60
CA ARG A 157 -1.54 10.41 -19.12
C ARG A 157 -2.64 11.23 -18.45
N TYR A 158 -2.93 12.45 -18.93
CA TYR A 158 -4.01 13.27 -18.38
C TYR A 158 -5.38 12.66 -18.62
N TRP A 159 -5.60 12.07 -19.80
CA TRP A 159 -6.83 11.33 -20.08
C TRP A 159 -7.01 10.16 -19.10
N ILE A 160 -5.98 9.35 -18.85
CA ILE A 160 -6.04 8.28 -17.82
C ILE A 160 -6.38 8.87 -16.46
N TYR A 161 -5.63 9.90 -16.03
CA TYR A 161 -5.82 10.55 -14.73
C TYR A 161 -7.26 11.05 -14.56
N TRP A 162 -7.79 11.82 -15.49
CA TRP A 162 -9.14 12.38 -15.39
C TRP A 162 -10.24 11.31 -15.47
N ASN A 163 -10.02 10.22 -16.21
CA ASN A 163 -10.95 9.10 -16.25
C ASN A 163 -11.08 8.36 -14.91
N TRP A 164 -10.01 8.30 -14.13
CA TRP A 164 -10.03 7.75 -12.78
C TRP A 164 -10.47 8.78 -11.74
N GLU A 165 -10.09 10.05 -11.91
CA GLU A 165 -10.49 11.11 -10.99
C GLU A 165 -12.02 11.32 -11.01
N ARG A 166 -12.64 11.27 -12.20
CA ARG A 166 -14.11 11.38 -12.33
C ARG A 166 -14.88 10.25 -11.67
N SER A 167 -14.22 9.13 -11.33
CA SER A 167 -14.88 8.01 -10.65
C SER A 167 -15.00 8.22 -9.14
N TRP A 168 -14.48 9.32 -8.58
CA TRP A 168 -14.60 9.63 -7.15
C TRP A 168 -16.01 9.48 -6.57
N PRO A 169 -17.10 9.96 -7.23
CA PRO A 169 -18.45 9.82 -6.69
C PRO A 169 -18.89 8.38 -6.46
N GLU A 170 -18.27 7.38 -7.11
CA GLU A 170 -18.56 5.96 -6.91
C GLU A 170 -18.10 5.43 -5.54
N PHE A 171 -17.23 6.18 -4.84
CA PHE A 171 -16.71 5.84 -3.51
C PHE A 171 -17.41 6.63 -2.39
N LEU A 172 -18.36 7.50 -2.73
CA LEU A 172 -19.21 8.18 -1.76
C LEU A 172 -20.35 7.26 -1.32
N LYS A 173 -20.63 7.26 -0.02
CA LYS A 173 -21.68 6.45 0.59
C LYS A 173 -23.03 6.80 -0.03
N ASP A 174 -23.79 5.76 -0.40
CA ASP A 174 -25.15 5.85 -0.95
C ASP A 174 -25.35 6.73 -2.20
N SER A 175 -24.26 7.08 -2.89
CA SER A 175 -24.32 7.92 -4.09
C SER A 175 -25.05 7.23 -5.24
N ALA A 176 -25.68 8.02 -6.11
CA ALA A 176 -26.32 7.51 -7.32
C ALA A 176 -25.31 6.80 -8.25
N ALA A 177 -24.05 7.28 -8.29
CA ALA A 177 -22.97 6.66 -9.05
C ALA A 177 -22.61 5.28 -8.52
N ALA A 178 -22.47 5.13 -7.20
CA ALA A 178 -22.20 3.85 -6.55
C ALA A 178 -23.33 2.83 -6.78
N LYS A 179 -24.59 3.26 -6.63
CA LYS A 179 -25.77 2.41 -6.87
C LYS A 179 -25.87 1.96 -8.34
N ARG A 180 -25.63 2.87 -9.28
CA ARG A 180 -25.60 2.56 -10.72
C ARG A 180 -24.49 1.57 -11.05
N LYS A 181 -23.30 1.77 -10.49
CA LYS A 181 -22.16 0.85 -10.67
C LYS A 181 -22.47 -0.53 -10.09
N LYS A 182 -23.03 -0.61 -8.88
CA LYS A 182 -23.47 -1.88 -8.28
C LYS A 182 -24.41 -2.64 -9.22
N ARG A 183 -25.48 -2.00 -9.69
CA ARG A 183 -26.44 -2.62 -10.62
C ARG A 183 -25.76 -3.12 -11.88
N ARG A 184 -24.92 -2.29 -12.52
CA ARG A 184 -24.19 -2.66 -13.74
C ARG A 184 -23.30 -3.89 -13.52
N LEU A 185 -22.55 -3.92 -12.43
CA LEU A 185 -21.63 -5.03 -12.13
C LEU A 185 -22.37 -6.32 -11.76
N SER A 186 -23.46 -6.24 -11.00
CA SER A 186 -24.29 -7.41 -10.72
C SER A 186 -24.91 -8.00 -11.98
N THR A 187 -25.42 -7.16 -12.89
CA THR A 187 -25.94 -7.62 -14.19
C THR A 187 -24.83 -8.24 -15.05
N HIS A 188 -23.64 -7.66 -15.04
CA HIS A 188 -22.50 -8.19 -15.78
C HIS A 188 -22.13 -9.61 -15.31
N ILE A 189 -22.02 -9.83 -13.99
CA ILE A 189 -21.76 -11.16 -13.40
C ILE A 189 -22.83 -12.17 -13.85
N ALA A 190 -24.11 -11.80 -13.72
CA ALA A 190 -25.22 -12.67 -14.11
C ALA A 190 -25.29 -12.98 -15.62
N THR A 191 -24.63 -12.17 -16.45
CA THR A 191 -24.57 -12.38 -17.90
C THR A 191 -23.36 -13.23 -18.31
N GLU A 192 -22.25 -13.10 -17.59
CA GLU A 192 -20.96 -13.72 -17.93
C GLU A 192 -20.76 -15.09 -17.28
N VAL A 193 -21.42 -15.35 -16.15
CA VAL A 193 -21.34 -16.61 -15.42
C VAL A 193 -22.57 -17.45 -15.71
N ALA A 194 -22.37 -18.61 -16.34
CA ALA A 194 -23.46 -19.48 -16.80
C ALA A 194 -24.21 -20.17 -15.66
N SER A 195 -23.51 -20.58 -14.60
CA SER A 195 -24.11 -21.24 -13.42
C SER A 195 -24.74 -20.21 -12.47
N PRO A 196 -26.04 -20.30 -12.14
CA PRO A 196 -26.70 -19.39 -11.21
C PRO A 196 -26.08 -19.40 -9.80
N ASP A 197 -25.71 -20.57 -9.29
CA ASP A 197 -25.13 -20.73 -7.95
C ASP A 197 -23.74 -20.08 -7.89
N LEU A 198 -22.93 -20.28 -8.94
CA LEU A 198 -21.62 -19.63 -9.05
C LEU A 198 -21.75 -18.11 -9.18
N ALA A 199 -22.71 -17.64 -9.99
CA ALA A 199 -22.98 -16.22 -10.15
C ALA A 199 -23.36 -15.59 -8.80
N GLN A 200 -24.23 -16.23 -8.02
CA GLN A 200 -24.60 -15.78 -6.69
C GLN A 200 -23.39 -15.74 -5.73
N ALA A 201 -22.54 -16.77 -5.74
CA ALA A 201 -21.33 -16.82 -4.92
C ALA A 201 -20.31 -15.72 -5.29
N LEU A 202 -20.34 -15.19 -6.52
CA LEU A 202 -19.43 -14.16 -7.01
C LEU A 202 -19.97 -12.73 -6.84
N VAL A 203 -21.25 -12.53 -6.51
CA VAL A 203 -21.82 -11.19 -6.27
C VAL A 203 -21.57 -10.73 -4.83
N PRO A 204 -20.89 -9.59 -4.62
CA PRO A 204 -20.73 -9.03 -3.28
C PRO A 204 -22.02 -8.51 -2.65
N ASP A 205 -22.15 -8.77 -1.35
CA ASP A 205 -23.23 -8.32 -0.47
C ASP A 205 -23.00 -6.88 0.06
N TYR A 206 -21.79 -6.36 -0.03
CA TYR A 206 -21.41 -5.02 0.44
C TYR A 206 -21.43 -3.94 -0.67
N PRO A 207 -21.51 -2.64 -0.32
CA PRO A 207 -21.51 -1.54 -1.29
C PRO A 207 -20.24 -1.46 -2.14
N VAL A 208 -20.38 -1.03 -3.40
CA VAL A 208 -19.24 -0.69 -4.25
C VAL A 208 -18.39 0.39 -3.58
N GLY A 209 -17.07 0.22 -3.62
CA GLY A 209 -16.12 1.16 -3.01
C GLY A 209 -15.77 0.85 -1.56
N CYS A 210 -16.50 -0.03 -0.86
CA CYS A 210 -16.17 -0.42 0.51
C CYS A 210 -14.80 -1.14 0.59
N LYS A 211 -14.51 -1.98 -0.42
CA LYS A 211 -13.18 -2.51 -0.73
C LYS A 211 -12.68 -1.94 -2.05
N ARG A 212 -11.38 -2.15 -2.35
CA ARG A 212 -10.81 -1.80 -3.65
C ARG A 212 -11.56 -2.55 -4.76
N VAL A 213 -12.02 -1.82 -5.78
CA VAL A 213 -12.53 -2.43 -7.00
C VAL A 213 -11.34 -3.03 -7.75
N LEU A 214 -11.43 -4.30 -8.11
CA LEU A 214 -10.33 -5.05 -8.71
C LEU A 214 -10.46 -5.06 -10.23
N LEU A 215 -9.32 -5.18 -10.91
CA LEU A 215 -9.23 -5.13 -12.38
C LEU A 215 -8.81 -6.50 -12.90
N THR A 216 -9.63 -7.11 -13.75
CA THR A 216 -9.37 -8.40 -14.40
C THR A 216 -10.23 -8.51 -15.65
N ASP A 217 -9.76 -9.29 -16.63
CA ASP A 217 -10.46 -9.58 -17.88
C ASP A 217 -10.81 -11.08 -18.01
N ASP A 218 -10.32 -11.96 -17.13
CA ASP A 218 -10.31 -13.42 -17.29
C ASP A 218 -10.77 -14.21 -16.04
N TYR A 219 -11.05 -13.54 -14.92
CA TYR A 219 -11.37 -14.21 -13.65
C TYR A 219 -12.70 -14.99 -13.71
N TYR A 220 -13.77 -14.41 -14.25
CA TYR A 220 -15.08 -15.07 -14.30
C TYR A 220 -15.09 -16.27 -15.25
N GLN A 221 -14.35 -16.20 -16.35
CA GLN A 221 -14.12 -17.33 -17.26
C GLN A 221 -13.34 -18.43 -16.56
N THR A 222 -12.30 -18.07 -15.80
CA THR A 222 -11.49 -19.03 -15.05
C THR A 222 -12.31 -19.78 -14.01
N MET A 223 -13.22 -19.10 -13.31
CA MET A 223 -14.09 -19.74 -12.30
C MET A 223 -15.06 -20.78 -12.89
N GLN A 224 -15.22 -20.82 -14.21
CA GLN A 224 -16.11 -21.75 -14.92
C GLN A 224 -15.35 -22.94 -15.53
N LEU A 225 -14.03 -23.01 -15.39
CA LEU A 225 -13.24 -24.13 -15.87
C LEU A 225 -13.49 -25.39 -15.04
N GLU A 226 -13.49 -26.56 -15.69
CA GLU A 226 -13.78 -27.85 -15.05
C GLU A 226 -12.79 -28.22 -13.95
N ASN A 227 -11.53 -27.74 -14.04
CA ASN A 227 -10.49 -27.99 -13.03
C ASN A 227 -10.44 -26.92 -11.93
N VAL A 228 -11.41 -26.01 -11.87
CA VAL A 228 -11.47 -24.93 -10.87
C VAL A 228 -12.70 -25.09 -10.01
N THR A 229 -12.51 -25.19 -8.69
CA THR A 229 -13.59 -25.28 -7.72
C THR A 229 -13.58 -24.05 -6.82
N LEU A 230 -14.67 -23.28 -6.81
CA LEU A 230 -14.87 -22.19 -5.85
C LEU A 230 -15.45 -22.75 -4.55
N ILE A 231 -14.76 -22.53 -3.44
CA ILE A 231 -15.17 -22.98 -2.11
C ILE A 231 -15.47 -21.76 -1.26
N THR A 232 -16.73 -21.63 -0.82
CA THR A 232 -17.20 -20.53 0.03
C THR A 232 -17.36 -20.92 1.49
N ASP A 233 -17.33 -22.22 1.80
CA ASP A 233 -17.35 -22.71 3.18
C ASP A 233 -16.08 -22.27 3.93
N PRO A 234 -16.20 -21.74 5.16
CA PRO A 234 -15.03 -21.33 5.93
C PRO A 234 -14.10 -22.51 6.21
N ILE A 235 -12.79 -22.24 6.20
CA ILE A 235 -11.78 -23.21 6.60
C ILE A 235 -11.83 -23.37 8.13
N ALA A 236 -11.99 -24.59 8.62
CA ALA A 236 -11.98 -24.91 10.04
C ALA A 236 -10.55 -25.13 10.56
N ARG A 237 -9.75 -25.89 9.81
CA ARG A 237 -8.34 -26.19 10.12
C ARG A 237 -7.61 -26.65 8.87
N ILE A 238 -6.28 -26.67 8.96
CA ILE A 238 -5.38 -27.30 8.00
C ILE A 238 -4.80 -28.55 8.65
N GLU A 239 -4.79 -29.64 7.90
CA GLU A 239 -4.18 -30.92 8.27
C GLU A 239 -2.87 -31.10 7.47
N SER A 240 -2.16 -32.21 7.70
CA SER A 240 -0.85 -32.45 7.08
C SER A 240 -0.88 -32.51 5.54
N ASP A 241 -2.01 -32.87 4.95
CA ASP A 241 -2.21 -33.15 3.52
C ASP A 241 -3.31 -32.29 2.87
N GLY A 242 -3.92 -31.35 3.59
CA GLY A 242 -5.01 -30.56 3.02
C GLY A 242 -5.75 -29.63 3.97
N LEU A 243 -6.86 -29.08 3.48
CA LEU A 243 -7.72 -28.14 4.21
C LEU A 243 -9.05 -28.81 4.57
N VAL A 244 -9.55 -28.56 5.77
CA VAL A 244 -10.87 -29.03 6.21
C VAL A 244 -11.78 -27.83 6.42
N THR A 245 -12.91 -27.81 5.73
CA THR A 245 -13.95 -26.78 5.86
C THR A 245 -14.86 -27.06 7.05
N GLN A 246 -15.61 -26.05 7.50
CA GLN A 246 -16.53 -26.15 8.65
C GLN A 246 -17.65 -27.17 8.44
N ASN A 247 -18.03 -27.45 7.19
CA ASN A 247 -19.00 -28.50 6.85
C ASN A 247 -18.40 -29.94 6.93
N GLY A 248 -17.13 -30.07 7.30
CA GLY A 248 -16.42 -31.35 7.44
C GLY A 248 -15.78 -31.88 6.16
N GLN A 249 -15.95 -31.21 5.02
CA GLN A 249 -15.32 -31.61 3.76
C GLN A 249 -13.80 -31.40 3.82
N LYS A 250 -13.05 -32.38 3.34
CA LYS A 250 -11.59 -32.34 3.25
C LYS A 250 -11.16 -32.14 1.79
N HIS A 251 -10.24 -31.21 1.58
CA HIS A 251 -9.63 -30.88 0.31
C HIS A 251 -8.14 -31.21 0.37
N VAL A 252 -7.76 -32.37 -0.14
CA VAL A 252 -6.36 -32.82 -0.25
C VAL A 252 -5.67 -32.01 -1.34
N VAL A 253 -4.51 -31.44 -1.04
CA VAL A 253 -3.75 -30.61 -1.99
C VAL A 253 -2.25 -30.80 -1.81
N ASP A 254 -1.50 -30.67 -2.90
CA ASP A 254 -0.04 -30.67 -2.89
C ASP A 254 0.54 -29.32 -2.44
N CYS A 255 -0.19 -28.23 -2.67
CA CYS A 255 0.30 -26.88 -2.44
C CYS A 255 -0.80 -25.92 -1.94
N ILE A 256 -0.44 -25.02 -1.03
CA ILE A 256 -1.27 -23.92 -0.55
C ILE A 256 -0.60 -22.58 -0.91
N VAL A 257 -1.28 -21.79 -1.74
CA VAL A 257 -0.90 -20.42 -2.06
C VAL A 257 -1.70 -19.45 -1.20
N LEU A 258 -1.02 -18.69 -0.35
CA LEU A 258 -1.65 -17.68 0.49
C LEU A 258 -1.75 -16.35 -0.27
N ALA A 259 -2.96 -16.00 -0.71
CA ALA A 259 -3.29 -14.71 -1.31
C ALA A 259 -4.05 -13.82 -0.30
N THR A 260 -3.55 -13.82 0.94
CA THR A 260 -4.21 -13.30 2.14
C THR A 260 -3.88 -11.83 2.45
N GLY A 261 -3.03 -11.19 1.65
CA GLY A 261 -2.79 -9.75 1.70
C GLY A 261 -1.62 -9.37 2.61
N PHE A 262 -1.71 -8.19 3.23
CA PHE A 262 -0.61 -7.57 3.96
C PHE A 262 -1.09 -6.93 5.26
N GLN A 263 -0.18 -6.74 6.22
CA GLN A 263 -0.41 -6.02 7.47
C GLN A 263 -0.43 -4.50 7.22
N ALA A 264 -1.51 -4.00 6.62
CA ALA A 264 -1.57 -2.63 6.07
C ALA A 264 -1.88 -1.53 7.08
N THR A 265 -2.31 -1.88 8.31
CA THR A 265 -2.61 -0.92 9.38
C THR A 265 -1.44 -0.67 10.32
N ASP A 266 -0.41 -1.52 10.26
CA ASP A 266 0.75 -1.48 11.13
C ASP A 266 1.86 -0.69 10.44
N PHE A 267 1.63 0.61 10.26
CA PHE A 267 2.57 1.51 9.59
C PHE A 267 3.93 1.47 10.27
N LEU A 268 5.00 1.37 9.47
CA LEU A 268 6.41 1.36 9.90
C LEU A 268 6.83 0.18 10.77
N ALA A 269 5.91 -0.65 11.27
CA ALA A 269 6.28 -1.83 12.04
C ALA A 269 7.09 -2.84 11.19
N PRO A 270 8.11 -3.53 11.76
CA PRO A 270 8.47 -3.54 13.19
C PRO A 270 9.47 -2.44 13.61
N MET A 271 9.80 -1.50 12.72
CA MET A 271 10.78 -0.46 12.99
C MET A 271 10.33 0.44 14.15
N GLU A 272 11.24 0.67 15.09
CA GLU A 272 10.99 1.51 16.25
C GLU A 272 11.45 2.95 15.98
N ILE A 273 10.51 3.89 15.85
CA ILE A 273 10.81 5.32 15.69
C ILE A 273 10.59 6.04 17.02
N ARG A 274 11.66 6.63 17.58
CA ARG A 274 11.65 7.38 18.84
C ARG A 274 11.91 8.86 18.60
N GLY A 275 10.93 9.69 18.92
CA GLY A 275 10.99 11.15 18.75
C GLY A 275 11.40 11.87 20.04
N MET A 276 10.93 13.11 20.18
CA MET A 276 11.16 13.96 21.35
C MET A 276 10.67 13.29 22.64
N ASN A 277 11.38 13.56 23.75
CA ASN A 277 11.06 13.03 25.08
C ASN A 277 10.99 11.49 25.17
N GLY A 278 11.63 10.78 24.23
CA GLY A 278 11.67 9.31 24.20
C GLY A 278 10.37 8.64 23.73
N MET A 279 9.37 9.42 23.30
CA MET A 279 8.08 8.91 22.84
C MET A 279 8.23 8.13 21.54
N THR A 280 7.64 6.94 21.49
CA THR A 280 7.64 6.12 20.27
C THR A 280 6.47 6.46 19.36
N LEU A 281 6.66 6.30 18.06
CA LEU A 281 5.58 6.53 17.08
C LEU A 281 4.42 5.54 17.26
N ASN A 282 4.72 4.30 17.66
CA ASN A 282 3.70 3.30 17.95
C ASN A 282 2.84 3.68 19.17
N GLU A 283 3.42 4.28 20.20
CA GLU A 283 2.66 4.82 21.33
C GLU A 283 1.75 5.98 20.90
N THR A 284 2.24 6.87 20.03
CA THR A 284 1.44 7.96 19.44
C THR A 284 0.26 7.42 18.62
N TRP A 285 0.46 6.29 17.94
CA TRP A 285 -0.54 5.67 17.06
C TRP A 285 -1.39 4.58 17.72
N ARG A 286 -1.33 4.41 19.05
CA ARG A 286 -2.11 3.39 19.77
C ARG A 286 -3.63 3.44 19.51
N ASN A 287 -4.15 4.62 19.16
CA ASN A 287 -5.57 4.86 18.86
C ASN A 287 -5.83 4.98 17.34
N GLY A 288 -4.97 4.39 16.52
CA GLY A 288 -5.03 4.44 15.07
C GLY A 288 -4.05 5.45 14.48
N PRO A 289 -3.23 5.05 13.50
CA PRO A 289 -2.24 5.92 12.86
C PRO A 289 -2.82 7.19 12.25
N GLU A 290 -2.14 8.30 12.51
CA GLU A 290 -2.52 9.65 12.08
C GLU A 290 -1.28 10.47 11.73
N ALA A 291 -1.38 11.32 10.71
CA ALA A 291 -0.30 12.22 10.32
C ALA A 291 -0.84 13.43 9.55
N TYR A 292 -0.20 14.59 9.71
CA TYR A 292 -0.51 15.77 8.92
C TYR A 292 -0.14 15.52 7.45
N LEU A 293 -1.15 15.63 6.56
CA LEU A 293 -1.06 15.29 5.13
C LEU A 293 -0.51 13.88 4.83
N GLY A 294 -0.52 12.99 5.83
CA GLY A 294 0.10 11.66 5.77
C GLY A 294 1.62 11.66 5.73
N MET A 295 2.28 12.78 6.07
CA MET A 295 3.73 12.96 5.92
C MET A 295 4.47 13.25 7.23
N THR A 296 3.88 13.94 8.21
CA THR A 296 4.58 14.37 9.45
C THR A 296 3.72 14.17 10.69
N VAL A 297 4.35 13.91 11.84
CA VAL A 297 3.69 13.70 13.15
C VAL A 297 4.35 14.60 14.20
N PRO A 298 3.58 15.32 15.05
CA PRO A 298 4.13 16.16 16.10
C PRO A 298 5.03 15.36 17.06
N GLY A 299 6.13 15.96 17.51
CA GLY A 299 7.12 15.31 18.37
C GLY A 299 8.13 14.45 17.61
N PHE A 300 8.04 14.38 16.28
CA PHE A 300 8.99 13.69 15.40
C PHE A 300 9.59 14.68 14.38
N PRO A 301 10.34 15.69 14.83
CA PRO A 301 10.92 16.69 13.93
C PRO A 301 11.84 16.08 12.88
N ASN A 302 11.87 16.68 11.70
CA ASN A 302 12.67 16.23 10.55
C ASN A 302 12.41 14.78 10.10
N PHE A 303 11.38 14.12 10.64
CA PHE A 303 10.89 12.82 10.19
C PHE A 303 9.72 12.99 9.24
N PHE A 304 9.85 12.42 8.05
CA PHE A 304 8.81 12.46 7.02
C PHE A 304 8.46 11.04 6.55
N MET A 305 7.25 10.87 6.06
CA MET A 305 6.78 9.61 5.46
C MET A 305 6.28 9.83 4.04
N LEU A 306 6.73 8.98 3.12
CA LEU A 306 6.04 8.72 1.87
C LEU A 306 5.03 7.61 2.12
N TYR A 307 3.84 7.78 1.55
CA TYR A 307 2.75 6.82 1.65
C TYR A 307 2.34 6.50 3.10
N GLY A 308 2.37 7.50 4.00
CA GLY A 308 1.94 7.37 5.40
C GLY A 308 0.41 7.29 5.57
N PRO A 309 -0.10 7.40 6.82
CA PRO A 309 -1.51 7.29 7.13
C PRO A 309 -2.38 8.21 6.28
N ASN A 310 -3.58 7.75 5.95
CA ASN A 310 -4.60 8.45 5.19
C ASN A 310 -4.19 8.95 3.79
N THR A 311 -3.30 8.25 3.08
CA THR A 311 -2.84 8.67 1.73
C THR A 311 -3.12 7.66 0.61
N ASN A 312 -3.59 6.45 0.96
CA ASN A 312 -3.99 5.44 -0.03
C ASN A 312 -5.25 5.86 -0.80
N LEU A 313 -5.47 5.26 -1.96
CA LEU A 313 -6.58 5.61 -2.84
C LEU A 313 -7.43 4.39 -3.21
N GLY A 314 -8.74 4.61 -3.27
CA GLY A 314 -9.67 3.70 -3.96
C GLY A 314 -9.87 4.02 -5.44
N HIS A 315 -9.57 5.26 -5.84
CA HIS A 315 -9.71 5.78 -7.20
C HIS A 315 -8.44 6.55 -7.57
N ASN A 316 -7.91 6.35 -8.78
CA ASN A 316 -6.68 6.99 -9.26
C ASN A 316 -5.37 6.38 -8.75
N SER A 317 -4.24 6.99 -9.13
CA SER A 317 -2.89 6.42 -9.01
C SER A 317 -2.17 6.83 -7.73
N ILE A 318 -1.63 5.84 -7.00
CA ILE A 318 -0.79 6.12 -5.83
C ILE A 318 0.53 6.81 -6.20
N ILE A 319 1.05 6.58 -7.41
CA ILE A 319 2.27 7.24 -7.90
C ILE A 319 2.08 8.75 -7.92
N PHE A 320 0.88 9.23 -8.27
CA PHE A 320 0.58 10.67 -8.23
C PHE A 320 0.64 11.24 -6.81
N MET A 321 0.13 10.49 -5.82
CA MET A 321 0.21 10.90 -4.40
C MET A 321 1.67 10.96 -3.93
N ILE A 322 2.45 9.94 -4.26
CA ILE A 322 3.89 9.87 -3.91
C ILE A 322 4.67 11.01 -4.58
N GLU A 323 4.40 11.32 -5.86
CA GLU A 323 5.00 12.48 -6.55
C GLU A 323 4.66 13.81 -5.85
N CYS A 324 3.44 13.95 -5.33
CA CYS A 324 3.02 15.11 -4.56
C CYS A 324 3.74 15.21 -3.20
N GLN A 325 3.85 14.08 -2.47
CA GLN A 325 4.55 14.00 -1.20
C GLN A 325 6.05 14.26 -1.35
N ALA A 326 6.69 13.62 -2.33
CA ALA A 326 8.12 13.79 -2.60
C ALA A 326 8.45 15.26 -2.89
N ARG A 327 7.59 15.96 -3.66
CA ARG A 327 7.75 17.40 -3.91
C ARG A 327 7.59 18.23 -2.64
N TYR A 328 6.59 17.94 -1.82
CA TYR A 328 6.35 18.64 -0.57
C TYR A 328 7.52 18.49 0.40
N ILE A 329 7.96 17.24 0.62
CA ILE A 329 9.07 16.88 1.49
C ILE A 329 10.37 17.51 1.00
N SER A 330 10.65 17.47 -0.31
CA SER A 330 11.84 18.14 -0.88
C SER A 330 11.85 19.65 -0.55
N ARG A 331 10.70 20.33 -0.66
CA ARG A 331 10.59 21.75 -0.28
C ARG A 331 10.72 22.00 1.22
N ALA A 332 10.27 21.07 2.06
CA ALA A 332 10.48 21.15 3.50
C ALA A 332 11.98 21.01 3.84
N ILE A 333 12.66 20.04 3.21
CA ILE A 333 14.10 19.82 3.34
C ILE A 333 14.90 21.05 2.88
N GLU A 334 14.58 21.60 1.70
CA GLU A 334 15.18 22.86 1.22
C GLU A 334 15.01 23.97 2.26
N THR A 335 13.82 24.11 2.85
CA THR A 335 13.56 25.13 3.89
C THR A 335 14.43 24.92 5.13
N ILE A 336 14.57 23.68 5.61
CA ILE A 336 15.40 23.32 6.77
C ILE A 336 16.87 23.69 6.51
N ILE A 337 17.36 23.44 5.30
CA ILE A 337 18.73 23.73 4.89
C ILE A 337 18.94 25.24 4.73
N GLU A 338 18.13 25.91 3.90
CA GLU A 338 18.28 27.33 3.55
C GLU A 338 18.15 28.26 4.77
N ARG A 339 17.30 27.90 5.74
CA ARG A 339 17.08 28.68 6.97
C ARG A 339 17.94 28.22 8.14
N ASN A 340 18.84 27.25 7.92
CA ASN A 340 19.70 26.67 8.94
C ASN A 340 18.95 26.26 10.23
N LEU A 341 17.87 25.47 10.07
CA LEU A 341 17.01 25.05 11.19
C LEU A 341 17.53 23.76 11.84
N ALA A 342 17.64 23.68 13.16
CA ALA A 342 17.82 22.41 13.85
C ALA A 342 16.65 21.47 13.55
N PHE A 343 15.42 21.97 13.68
CA PHE A 343 14.22 21.14 13.58
C PHE A 343 13.07 21.87 12.88
N MET A 344 12.29 21.09 12.13
CA MET A 344 10.96 21.45 11.65
C MET A 344 9.97 20.40 12.14
N ASP A 345 9.09 20.80 13.07
CA ASP A 345 8.07 19.92 13.67
C ASP A 345 6.67 20.44 13.39
N VAL A 346 5.71 19.56 13.12
CA VAL A 346 4.34 19.98 12.87
C VAL A 346 3.63 20.27 14.19
N LYS A 347 2.87 21.36 14.23
CA LYS A 347 2.12 21.76 15.44
C LYS A 347 1.01 20.74 15.77
N PRO A 348 0.87 20.29 17.03
CA PRO A 348 -0.16 19.35 17.45
C PRO A 348 -1.58 19.76 17.03
N GLU A 349 -1.95 21.02 17.25
CA GLU A 349 -3.27 21.57 16.91
C GLU A 349 -3.53 21.59 15.40
N THR A 350 -2.48 21.75 14.59
CA THR A 350 -2.60 21.72 13.12
C THR A 350 -2.86 20.30 12.64
N MET A 351 -2.16 19.31 13.18
CA MET A 351 -2.42 17.91 12.84
C MET A 351 -3.83 17.50 13.29
N SER A 352 -4.20 17.79 14.54
CA SER A 352 -5.51 17.43 15.10
C SER A 352 -6.65 18.00 14.25
N GLY A 353 -6.68 19.32 14.02
CA GLY A 353 -7.74 19.94 13.23
C GLY A 353 -7.79 19.45 11.77
N PHE A 354 -6.64 19.08 11.20
CA PHE A 354 -6.58 18.44 9.89
C PHE A 354 -7.22 17.05 9.89
N ASN A 355 -6.86 16.19 10.86
CA ASN A 355 -7.38 14.83 10.96
C ASN A 355 -8.87 14.80 11.33
N ASP A 356 -9.33 15.70 12.19
CA ASP A 356 -10.75 15.84 12.52
C ASP A 356 -11.57 16.10 11.25
N ASN A 357 -11.17 17.10 10.45
CA ASN A 357 -11.83 17.37 9.17
C ASN A 357 -11.68 16.20 8.17
N LEU A 358 -10.53 15.51 8.16
CA LEU A 358 -10.33 14.33 7.31
C LEU A 358 -11.31 13.22 7.67
N HIS A 359 -11.47 12.92 8.96
CA HIS A 359 -12.36 11.88 9.44
C HIS A 359 -13.85 12.26 9.25
N GLU A 360 -14.22 13.54 9.38
CA GLU A 360 -15.57 14.00 9.01
C GLU A 360 -15.87 13.79 7.52
N GLN A 361 -14.88 13.96 6.66
CA GLN A 361 -15.03 13.66 5.22
C GLN A 361 -15.10 12.14 5.00
N MET A 362 -14.32 11.35 5.74
CA MET A 362 -14.34 9.88 5.64
C MET A 362 -15.70 9.27 5.95
N LYS A 363 -16.45 9.82 6.91
CA LYS A 363 -17.82 9.38 7.25
C LYS A 363 -18.77 9.36 6.05
N LYS A 364 -18.48 10.16 5.01
CA LYS A 364 -19.28 10.27 3.78
C LYS A 364 -18.89 9.25 2.71
N THR A 365 -17.90 8.40 2.96
CA THR A 365 -17.37 7.45 1.99
C THR A 365 -17.93 6.04 2.20
N ALA A 366 -17.87 5.20 1.17
CA ALA A 366 -18.22 3.78 1.29
C ALA A 366 -17.24 3.00 2.18
N TRP A 367 -16.04 3.54 2.45
CA TRP A 367 -15.00 2.87 3.25
C TRP A 367 -15.37 2.67 4.72
N VAL A 368 -16.23 3.53 5.27
CA VAL A 368 -16.78 3.37 6.63
C VAL A 368 -17.88 2.31 6.71
N GLY A 369 -18.27 1.71 5.58
CA GLY A 369 -19.28 0.66 5.54
C GLY A 369 -18.88 -0.59 6.33
N ALA A 370 -19.85 -1.45 6.62
CA ALA A 370 -19.70 -2.65 7.46
C ALA A 370 -18.89 -3.80 6.81
N CYS A 371 -18.22 -3.60 5.67
CA CYS A 371 -17.42 -4.66 5.05
C CYS A 371 -16.07 -4.85 5.76
N SER A 372 -15.50 -6.05 5.72
CA SER A 372 -14.11 -6.29 6.14
C SER A 372 -13.14 -5.80 5.05
N SER A 373 -12.32 -4.80 5.37
CA SER A 373 -11.32 -4.21 4.45
C SER A 373 -10.05 -3.87 5.23
N TRP A 374 -8.89 -3.96 4.56
CA TRP A 374 -7.59 -3.59 5.12
C TRP A 374 -7.41 -2.08 5.34
N TYR A 375 -8.39 -1.26 4.95
CA TYR A 375 -8.34 0.20 5.10
C TYR A 375 -8.54 0.70 6.53
N LYS A 376 -9.06 -0.16 7.42
CA LYS A 376 -9.53 0.22 8.74
C LYS A 376 -9.01 -0.70 9.82
N THR A 377 -8.83 -0.12 10.99
CA THR A 377 -8.47 -0.82 12.21
C THR A 377 -9.63 -1.71 12.70
N PRO A 378 -9.38 -2.64 13.65
CA PRO A 378 -10.43 -3.49 14.22
C PRO A 378 -11.60 -2.72 14.84
N ASP A 379 -11.34 -1.55 15.42
CA ASP A 379 -12.34 -0.61 15.96
C ASP A 379 -13.10 0.19 14.88
N GLY A 380 -12.73 0.03 13.60
CA GLY A 380 -13.45 0.57 12.46
C GLY A 380 -12.95 1.92 11.95
N LYS A 381 -11.90 2.50 12.55
CA LYS A 381 -11.28 3.76 12.10
C LYS A 381 -10.56 3.55 10.77
N VAL A 382 -10.89 4.35 9.76
CA VAL A 382 -10.22 4.32 8.45
C VAL A 382 -8.89 5.08 8.55
N VAL A 383 -7.77 4.35 8.47
CA VAL A 383 -6.41 4.89 8.68
C VAL A 383 -5.56 4.87 7.41
N ASN A 384 -5.96 4.16 6.36
CA ASN A 384 -5.16 4.07 5.13
C ASN A 384 -5.54 5.10 4.06
N ASN A 385 -6.84 5.28 3.79
CA ASN A 385 -7.27 5.99 2.59
C ASN A 385 -7.25 7.52 2.75
N TRP A 386 -7.17 8.21 1.62
CA TRP A 386 -7.35 9.66 1.48
C TRP A 386 -8.82 10.01 1.29
N SER A 387 -9.33 11.02 2.00
CA SER A 387 -10.77 11.29 2.16
C SER A 387 -11.44 11.99 0.97
N THR A 388 -10.68 12.43 -0.04
CA THR A 388 -11.19 13.29 -1.12
C THR A 388 -10.51 12.99 -2.47
N THR A 389 -10.70 13.91 -3.42
CA THR A 389 -10.10 13.91 -4.75
C THR A 389 -8.59 14.14 -4.70
N THR A 390 -7.87 13.60 -5.67
CA THR A 390 -6.40 13.72 -5.75
C THR A 390 -5.96 15.13 -6.15
N TYR A 391 -6.76 15.87 -6.91
CA TYR A 391 -6.44 17.28 -7.23
C TYR A 391 -6.44 18.16 -5.96
N ARG A 392 -7.29 17.84 -4.97
CA ARG A 392 -7.32 18.56 -3.68
C ARG A 392 -6.05 18.26 -2.88
N TYR A 393 -5.60 17.01 -2.89
CA TYR A 393 -4.32 16.64 -2.29
C TYR A 393 -3.17 17.40 -2.95
N TRP A 394 -3.08 17.38 -4.28
CA TRP A 394 -2.09 18.12 -5.05
C TRP A 394 -2.05 19.60 -4.68
N TRP A 395 -3.21 20.24 -4.52
CA TRP A 395 -3.31 21.65 -4.12
C TRP A 395 -2.75 21.88 -2.71
N GLN A 396 -3.09 21.02 -1.76
CA GLN A 396 -2.63 21.10 -0.37
C GLN A 396 -1.13 20.83 -0.22
N THR A 397 -0.56 20.00 -1.09
CA THR A 397 0.85 19.59 -1.03
C THR A 397 1.76 20.36 -1.98
N ARG A 398 1.34 21.51 -2.53
CA ARG A 398 2.19 22.28 -3.46
C ARG A 398 3.48 22.77 -2.81
N ARG A 399 3.37 23.26 -1.57
CA ARG A 399 4.47 23.76 -0.73
C ARG A 399 4.12 23.65 0.76
N PRO A 400 5.09 23.46 1.66
CA PRO A 400 4.85 23.55 3.10
C PRO A 400 4.36 24.93 3.52
N ASN A 401 3.26 24.99 4.29
CA ASN A 401 2.86 26.22 4.96
C ASN A 401 3.60 26.31 6.28
N LEU A 402 4.63 27.16 6.34
CA LEU A 402 5.51 27.28 7.50
C LEU A 402 4.78 27.69 8.79
N LYS A 403 3.58 28.29 8.71
CA LYS A 403 2.76 28.60 9.90
C LYS A 403 2.27 27.36 10.64
N HIS A 404 2.21 26.22 9.96
CA HIS A 404 1.81 24.91 10.51
C HIS A 404 2.93 24.22 11.29
N TYR A 405 4.15 24.76 11.23
CA TYR A 405 5.33 24.14 11.81
C TYR A 405 5.93 25.02 12.90
N VAL A 406 6.52 24.37 13.90
CA VAL A 406 7.51 24.96 14.78
C VAL A 406 8.86 24.84 14.08
N LEU A 407 9.56 25.95 13.94
CA LEU A 407 10.87 26.03 13.28
C LEU A 407 11.90 26.44 14.31
N GLU A 408 12.80 25.53 14.66
CA GLU A 408 13.86 25.78 15.63
C GLU A 408 15.16 26.09 14.88
N PRO A 409 15.78 27.27 15.04
CA PRO A 409 17.08 27.58 14.44
C PRO A 409 18.18 26.68 15.00
N MET A 410 19.19 26.37 14.19
CA MET A 410 20.37 25.68 14.67
C MET A 410 21.16 26.61 15.60
N ALA A 411 21.43 26.17 16.84
CA ALA A 411 22.32 26.88 17.74
C ALA A 411 23.69 27.06 17.05
N ARG A 412 24.27 28.26 17.12
CA ARG A 412 25.62 28.50 16.59
C ARG A 412 26.57 27.54 17.30
N ARG A 413 27.10 26.54 16.59
CA ARG A 413 28.20 25.72 17.11
C ARG A 413 29.35 26.69 17.40
N ASN A 414 29.64 26.93 18.68
CA ASN A 414 30.87 27.60 19.08
C ASN A 414 32.00 26.66 18.66
N ILE A 415 32.58 26.91 17.48
CA ILE A 415 33.87 26.35 17.11
C ILE A 415 34.85 27.04 18.04
N SER A 416 35.18 26.38 19.16
CA SER A 416 36.37 26.75 19.91
C SER A 416 37.54 26.48 18.97
N VAL A 417 38.05 27.54 18.35
CA VAL A 417 39.38 27.52 17.76
C VAL A 417 40.32 27.32 18.94
N ALA A 418 40.77 26.08 19.16
CA ALA A 418 41.89 25.82 20.04
C ALA A 418 43.10 26.48 19.39
N GLU A 419 43.53 27.62 19.94
CA GLU A 419 44.79 28.26 19.62
C GLU A 419 45.91 27.25 19.85
N ALA A 420 46.52 26.79 18.75
CA ALA A 420 47.82 26.15 18.80
C ALA A 420 48.81 27.22 19.25
N GLY A 421 49.27 27.12 20.49
CA GLY A 421 50.38 27.93 20.98
C GLY A 421 51.65 27.59 20.23
N GLU A 422 52.12 28.51 19.39
CA GLU A 422 53.53 28.62 19.03
C GLU A 422 54.18 29.64 19.96
N SER A 423 54.87 29.14 20.99
CA SER A 423 55.85 29.91 21.73
C SER A 423 57.11 30.06 20.87
N ILE A 424 57.32 31.26 20.33
CA ILE A 424 58.63 31.74 19.87
C ILE A 424 59.29 32.45 21.05
N SER A 425 60.29 31.80 21.67
CA SER A 425 61.58 32.37 22.11
C SER A 425 62.35 31.33 22.91
#